data_AF-A0A928JSG3-F1
#
_entry.id   AF-A0A928JSG3-F1
#
_cell.length_a   1.000
_cell.length_b   1.000
_cell.length_c   1.000
_cell.angle_alpha   90.00
_cell.angle_beta   90.00
_cell.angle_gamma   90.00
#
_symmetry.space_group_name_H-M   'P 1'
#
loop_
_entity.id
_entity.type
_entity.pdbx_description
1 polymer ?
#
loop_
_entity_poly.entity_id
_entity_poly.type
_entity_poly.pdbx_seq_one_letter_code
_entity_poly.pdbx_strand_id
1 'polypeptide(L)' 'WGENYILLRPTEKRGISHGDMIDLNRQNFRGFDVREFYVNLVSDLKNKGF' A
#
# COMPACT_ATOMS: atom_id res chain seq x y z
N TRP A 1 3.50 -10.53 13.95
CA TRP A 1 3.39 -10.38 12.48
C TRP A 1 2.33 -11.36 11.99
N GLY A 2 1.47 -10.98 11.03
CA GLY A 2 0.39 -11.86 10.55
C GLY A 2 -0.96 -11.73 11.26
N GLU A 3 -1.07 -10.90 12.31
CA GLU A 3 -2.35 -10.61 12.99
C GLU A 3 -3.24 -9.64 12.20
N ASN A 4 -2.65 -8.85 11.31
CA ASN A 4 -3.35 -7.84 10.52
C ASN A 4 -3.19 -8.15 9.04
N TYR A 5 -4.31 -8.30 8.35
CA TYR A 5 -4.39 -8.50 6.91
C TYR A 5 -5.02 -7.26 6.28
N ILE A 6 -4.33 -6.68 5.29
CA ILE A 6 -4.84 -5.54 4.52
C ILE A 6 -5.10 -6.02 3.09
N LEU A 7 -6.36 -6.03 2.70
CA LEU A 7 -6.76 -6.26 1.31
C LEU A 7 -6.76 -4.94 0.55
N LEU A 8 -5.82 -4.78 -0.37
CA LEU A 8 -5.79 -3.64 -1.29
C LEU A 8 -6.75 -3.88 -2.45
N ARG A 9 -7.66 -2.93 -2.68
CA ARG A 9 -8.59 -2.96 -3.81
C ARG A 9 -8.39 -1.71 -4.65
N PRO A 10 -8.15 -1.84 -5.96
CA PRO A 10 -8.15 -0.68 -6.84
C PRO A 10 -9.56 -0.10 -6.92
N THR A 11 -9.63 1.22 -7.04
CA THR A 11 -10.90 1.94 -7.27
C THR A 11 -11.32 1.95 -8.74
N GLU A 12 -10.42 1.60 -9.65
CA GLU A 12 -10.67 1.58 -11.10
C GLU A 12 -10.55 0.17 -11.70
N LYS A 13 -10.78 0.05 -13.02
CA LYS A 13 -10.71 -1.20 -13.77
C LYS A 13 -9.30 -1.83 -13.78
N ARG A 14 -8.25 -1.04 -13.52
CA ARG A 14 -6.86 -1.50 -13.47
C ARG A 14 -6.58 -2.16 -12.12
N GLY A 15 -6.10 -3.40 -12.15
CA GLY A 15 -5.60 -4.12 -10.98
C GLY A 15 -4.36 -3.48 -10.35
N ILE A 16 -4.09 -3.82 -9.08
CA ILE A 16 -2.80 -3.52 -8.43
C ILE A 16 -1.88 -4.72 -8.68
N SER A 17 -0.79 -4.50 -9.39
CA SER A 17 0.24 -5.52 -9.61
C SER A 17 1.27 -5.53 -8.49
N HIS A 18 2.09 -6.57 -8.44
CA HIS A 18 3.23 -6.61 -7.54
C HIS A 18 4.23 -5.48 -7.81
N GLY A 19 4.42 -5.08 -9.08
CA GLY A 19 5.30 -3.96 -9.44
C GLY A 19 4.81 -2.61 -8.92
N ASP A 20 3.49 -2.43 -8.80
CA ASP A 20 2.89 -1.23 -8.20
C ASP A 20 3.18 -1.15 -6.70
N MET A 21 3.27 -2.30 -6.01
CA MET A 21 3.56 -2.36 -4.57
C MET A 21 5.00 -2.00 -4.20
N ILE A 22 5.94 -2.11 -5.13
CA ILE A 22 7.35 -1.78 -4.89
C ILE A 22 7.78 -0.49 -5.60
N ASP A 23 6.81 0.28 -6.10
CA ASP A 23 7.04 1.50 -6.88
C ASP A 23 7.99 1.30 -8.08
N LEU A 24 7.93 0.12 -8.73
CA LEU A 24 8.95 -0.33 -9.70
C LEU A 24 9.15 0.66 -10.86
N ASN A 25 8.03 1.13 -11.41
CA ASN A 25 8.02 2.01 -12.58
C ASN A 25 7.91 3.49 -12.22
N ARG A 26 7.88 3.83 -10.92
CA ARG A 26 7.63 5.20 -10.42
C ARG A 26 6.40 5.86 -11.06
N GLN A 27 5.37 5.06 -11.34
CA GLN A 27 4.13 5.49 -11.92
C GLN A 27 3.05 5.52 -10.85
N ASN A 28 2.50 6.71 -10.60
CA ASN A 28 1.27 6.84 -9.83
C ASN A 28 0.09 6.61 -10.77
N PHE A 29 -0.88 5.82 -10.33
CA PHE A 29 -2.16 5.66 -11.01
C PHE A 29 -3.27 6.15 -10.10
N ARG A 30 -4.34 6.68 -10.70
CA ARG A 30 -5.47 7.20 -9.94
C ARG A 30 -6.03 6.11 -9.03
N GLY A 31 -6.22 6.47 -7.76
CA GLY A 31 -6.88 5.61 -6.80
C GLY A 31 -5.97 4.72 -5.96
N PHE A 32 -4.65 4.79 -6.13
CA PHE A 32 -3.70 4.07 -5.27
C PHE A 32 -2.34 4.80 -5.22
N ASP A 33 -1.92 5.23 -4.02
CA ASP A 33 -0.55 5.70 -3.76
C ASP A 33 0.15 4.71 -2.82
N VAL A 34 1.12 3.97 -3.37
CA VAL A 34 1.88 2.96 -2.63
C VAL A 34 2.74 3.57 -1.51
N ARG A 35 3.22 4.80 -1.68
CA ARG A 35 4.08 5.46 -0.70
C ARG A 35 3.25 5.88 0.51
N GLU A 36 2.09 6.47 0.26
CA GLU A 36 1.15 6.81 1.33
C GLU A 36 0.68 5.55 2.08
N PHE A 37 0.47 4.44 1.37
CA PHE A 37 0.18 3.15 2.00
C PHE A 37 1.26 2.72 3.01
N TYR A 38 2.55 2.74 2.62
CA TYR A 38 3.64 2.37 3.54
C TYR A 38 3.86 3.37 4.67
N VAL A 39 3.66 4.67 4.43
CA VAL A 39 3.70 5.70 5.49
C VAL A 39 2.68 5.40 6.56
N ASN A 40 1.43 5.12 6.17
CA ASN A 40 0.36 4.77 7.10
C ASN A 40 0.67 3.46 7.84
N LEU A 41 1.15 2.42 7.13
CA LEU A 41 1.52 1.15 7.75
C LEU A 41 2.59 1.33 8.84
N VAL A 42 3.65 2.08 8.56
CA VAL A 42 4.73 2.32 9.53
C VAL A 42 4.24 3.20 10.69
N SER A 43 3.39 4.20 10.41
CA SER A 43 2.75 5.02 11.45
C SER A 43 1.91 4.16 12.41
N ASP A 44 1.13 3.21 11.89
CA ASP A 44 0.33 2.30 12.70
C ASP A 44 1.20 1.36 13.53
N LEU A 45 2.30 0.85 12.96
CA LEU A 45 3.25 0.03 13.71
C LEU A 45 3.90 0.82 14.85
N LYS A 46 4.30 2.06 14.59
CA LYS A 46 4.82 2.98 15.60
C LYS A 46 3.81 3.24 16.71
N ASN A 47 2.53 3.48 16.37
CA ASN A 47 1.47 3.69 17.35
C ASN A 47 1.20 2.45 18.22
N LYS A 48 1.48 1.25 17.70
CA LYS A 48 1.41 -0.01 18.45
C LYS A 48 2.67 -0.28 19.30
N GLY A 49 3.68 0.58 19.22
CA GLY A 49 4.92 0.46 20.00
C GLY A 49 5.96 -0.50 19.42
N PHE A 50 5.91 -0.77 18.11
CA PHE A 50 6.94 -1.52 17.39
C PHE A 50 8.06 -0.63 16.83
#